data_AF-A0A1C3NSW3-F1
#
_entry.id   AF-A0A1C3NSW3-F1
#
_cell.length_a   1.000
_cell.length_b   1.000
_cell.length_c   1.000
_cell.angle_alpha   90.00
_cell.angle_beta   90.00
_cell.angle_gamma   90.00
#
_symmetry.space_group_name_H-M   'P 1'
#
loop_
_entity.id
_entity.type
_entity.pdbx_description
1 polymer ?
#
loop_
_entity_poly.entity_id
_entity_poly.type
_entity_poly.pdbx_seq_one_letter_code
_entity_poly.pdbx_strand_id
1 'polypeptide(L)'
;MDLAYRRMARMEGISERACRTAVRISYVKVAEGQARGAVHFHALLRLDDATTPDGVWAPPPGWASGKLLADCWRWAVTHAEQPCPNPRAAICPRTLTRCPRSSTVACSGRNTVQHRWTRSRR
;
A
#
# COMPACT_ATOMS: atom_id res chain seq x y z
N MET A 1 -1.70 -3.49 -1.92
CA MET A 1 -2.77 -4.25 -2.61
C MET A 1 -3.85 -4.71 -1.65
N ASP A 2 -3.52 -5.10 -0.43
CA ASP A 2 -4.50 -5.62 0.54
C ASP A 2 -5.67 -4.67 0.84
N LEU A 3 -5.39 -3.36 0.95
CA LEU A 3 -6.44 -2.35 1.12
C LEU A 3 -7.46 -2.33 -0.04
N ALA A 4 -7.04 -2.64 -1.27
CA ALA A 4 -7.93 -2.69 -2.42
C ALA A 4 -8.84 -3.93 -2.35
N TYR A 5 -8.31 -5.11 -2.02
CA TYR A 5 -9.11 -6.32 -1.78
C TYR A 5 -10.11 -6.12 -0.64
N ARG A 6 -9.66 -5.54 0.48
CA ARG A 6 -10.53 -5.25 1.62
C ARG A 6 -11.66 -4.31 1.25
N ARG A 7 -11.38 -3.27 0.46
CA ARG A 7 -12.39 -2.30 0.02
C ARG A 7 -13.39 -2.93 -0.96
N MET A 8 -12.90 -3.71 -1.92
CA MET A 8 -13.71 -4.42 -2.89
C MET A 8 -14.66 -5.42 -2.20
N ALA A 9 -14.11 -6.25 -1.31
CA ALA A 9 -14.90 -7.20 -0.53
C ALA A 9 -16.02 -6.51 0.26
N ARG A 10 -15.72 -5.36 0.88
CA ARG A 10 -16.72 -4.54 1.59
C ARG A 10 -17.80 -3.97 0.68
N MET A 11 -17.46 -3.55 -0.54
CA MET A 11 -18.43 -3.00 -1.50
C MET A 11 -19.37 -4.07 -2.05
N GLU A 12 -18.87 -5.29 -2.23
CA GLU A 12 -19.62 -6.44 -2.74
C GLU A 12 -20.30 -7.27 -1.63
N GLY A 13 -20.12 -6.90 -0.37
CA GLY A 13 -20.73 -7.60 0.77
C GLY A 13 -20.17 -9.00 1.03
N ILE A 14 -18.95 -9.29 0.59
CA ILE A 14 -18.27 -10.59 0.76
C ILE A 14 -17.08 -10.49 1.72
N SER A 15 -16.57 -11.63 2.16
CA SER A 15 -15.33 -11.67 2.95
C SER A 15 -14.10 -11.38 2.07
N GLU A 16 -13.03 -10.84 2.67
CA GLU A 16 -11.77 -10.60 1.94
C GLU A 16 -11.19 -11.92 1.38
N ARG A 17 -11.32 -13.03 2.12
CA ARG A 17 -10.92 -14.36 1.65
C ARG A 17 -11.69 -14.75 0.40
N ALA A 18 -13.01 -14.62 0.41
CA ALA A 18 -13.84 -14.94 -0.76
C ALA A 18 -13.47 -14.07 -1.96
N CYS A 19 -13.20 -12.78 -1.74
CA CYS A 19 -12.74 -11.87 -2.79
C CYS A 19 -11.42 -12.35 -3.41
N ARG A 20 -10.44 -12.76 -2.60
CA ARG A 20 -9.14 -13.27 -3.09
C ARG A 20 -9.22 -14.62 -3.78
N THR A 21 -10.23 -15.44 -3.46
CA THR A 21 -10.50 -16.70 -4.17
C THR A 21 -11.22 -16.47 -5.49
N ALA A 22 -11.96 -15.37 -5.63
CA ALA A 22 -12.70 -15.04 -6.84
C ALA A 22 -11.87 -14.26 -7.87
N VAL A 23 -11.06 -13.30 -7.42
CA VAL A 23 -10.34 -12.39 -8.33
C VAL A 23 -8.85 -12.26 -8.01
N ARG A 24 -8.04 -12.17 -9.07
CA ARG A 24 -6.61 -11.92 -9.03
C ARG A 24 -6.32 -10.52 -9.58
N ILE A 25 -5.72 -9.67 -8.76
CA ILE A 25 -5.21 -8.36 -9.15
C ILE A 25 -3.73 -8.51 -9.52
N SER A 26 -3.43 -8.52 -10.81
CA SER A 26 -2.06 -8.44 -11.34
C SER A 26 -1.68 -6.98 -11.54
N TYR A 27 -0.44 -6.60 -11.25
CA TYR A 27 -0.03 -5.20 -11.34
C TYR A 27 1.43 -5.02 -11.70
N VAL A 28 1.71 -3.90 -12.35
CA VAL A 28 3.05 -3.34 -12.51
C VAL A 28 3.00 -1.92 -11.95
N LYS A 29 4.04 -1.52 -11.22
CA LYS A 29 4.17 -0.16 -10.74
C LYS A 29 5.58 0.37 -10.95
N VAL A 30 5.68 1.62 -11.36
CA VAL A 30 6.91 2.40 -11.41
C VAL A 30 6.76 3.54 -10.41
N ALA A 31 7.83 3.82 -9.68
CA ALA A 31 7.89 4.88 -8.70
C ALA A 31 8.97 5.87 -9.10
N GLU A 32 8.61 7.14 -9.22
CA GLU A 32 9.54 8.23 -9.46
C GLU A 32 9.66 9.08 -8.20
N GLY A 33 10.87 9.17 -7.66
CA GLY A 33 11.18 10.04 -6.52
C GLY A 33 11.24 11.49 -6.97
N GLN A 34 10.36 12.33 -6.44
CA GLN A 34 10.37 13.77 -6.69
C GLN A 34 11.36 14.46 -5.75
N ALA A 35 11.98 15.56 -6.20
CA ALA A 35 13.00 16.30 -5.46
C ALA A 35 12.55 16.76 -4.04
N ARG A 36 11.23 16.86 -3.82
CA ARG A 36 10.63 17.25 -2.53
C ARG A 36 10.27 16.06 -1.63
N GLY A 37 10.76 14.87 -1.94
CA GLY A 37 10.48 13.64 -1.20
C GLY A 37 9.07 13.07 -1.43
N ALA A 38 8.31 13.61 -2.37
CA ALA A 38 7.07 12.99 -2.84
C ALA A 38 7.40 11.83 -3.79
N VAL A 39 6.56 10.80 -3.83
CA VAL A 39 6.71 9.68 -4.76
C VAL A 39 5.55 9.70 -5.74
N HIS A 40 5.85 9.81 -7.04
CA HIS A 40 4.86 9.70 -8.10
C HIS A 40 4.81 8.24 -8.58
N PHE A 41 3.65 7.61 -8.43
CA PHE A 41 3.45 6.23 -8.87
C PHE A 41 2.67 6.18 -10.18
N HIS A 42 3.23 5.50 -11.17
CA HIS A 42 2.47 4.97 -12.30
C HIS A 42 2.17 3.51 -12.03
N ALA A 43 0.90 3.13 -12.01
CA ALA A 43 0.49 1.75 -11.79
C ALA A 43 -0.46 1.28 -12.91
N LEU A 44 -0.15 0.12 -13.47
CA LEU A 44 -1.04 -0.64 -14.34
C LEU A 44 -1.60 -1.78 -13.50
N LEU A 45 -2.92 -1.90 -13.47
CA LEU A 45 -3.62 -2.95 -12.75
C LEU A 45 -4.49 -3.72 -13.73
N ARG A 46 -4.45 -5.05 -13.63
CA ARG A 46 -5.33 -5.98 -14.35
C ARG A 46 -6.11 -6.81 -13.34
N LEU A 47 -7.35 -7.10 -13.70
CA LEU A 47 -8.28 -7.89 -12.91
C LEU A 47 -8.62 -9.15 -13.70
N ASP A 48 -8.27 -10.30 -13.14
CA ASP A 48 -8.47 -11.61 -13.76
C ASP A 48 -9.24 -12.53 -12.79
N ASP A 49 -9.76 -13.63 -13.32
CA ASP A 49 -10.26 -14.73 -12.50
C ASP A 49 -9.13 -15.41 -11.70
N ALA A 50 -9.33 -15.65 -10.40
CA ALA A 50 -8.31 -16.24 -9.52
C ALA A 50 -8.23 -17.77 -9.58
N THR A 51 -9.21 -18.46 -10.17
CA THR A 51 -9.25 -19.92 -10.29
C THR A 51 -8.43 -20.43 -11.46
N THR A 52 -8.07 -19.55 -12.39
CA THR A 52 -7.21 -19.91 -13.52
C THR A 52 -5.76 -20.21 -13.11
N PRO A 53 -5.12 -21.22 -13.74
CA PRO A 53 -3.69 -21.48 -13.56
C PRO A 53 -2.82 -20.28 -13.92
N ASP A 54 -1.59 -20.27 -13.40
CA ASP A 54 -0.60 -19.27 -13.79
C ASP A 54 -0.28 -19.35 -15.29
N GLY A 55 -0.15 -18.20 -15.94
CA GLY A 55 0.02 -18.10 -17.40
C GLY A 55 -1.28 -18.18 -18.21
N VAL A 56 -2.41 -18.50 -17.56
CA VAL A 56 -3.74 -18.43 -18.16
C VAL A 56 -4.44 -17.17 -17.67
N TRP A 57 -5.14 -16.49 -18.58
CA TRP A 57 -5.90 -15.27 -18.29
C TRP A 57 -7.35 -15.49 -18.69
N ALA A 58 -8.24 -15.44 -17.70
CA ALA A 58 -9.68 -15.46 -17.91
C ALA A 58 -10.29 -14.16 -17.38
N PRO A 59 -11.41 -13.72 -18.00
CA PRO A 59 -12.13 -12.55 -17.53
C PRO A 59 -12.58 -12.74 -16.07
N PRO A 60 -12.60 -11.66 -15.27
CA PRO A 60 -13.04 -11.74 -13.90
C PRO A 60 -14.56 -12.03 -13.83
N PRO A 61 -15.07 -12.49 -12.68
CA PRO A 61 -16.50 -12.70 -12.46
C PRO A 61 -17.30 -11.42 -12.74
N GLY A 62 -18.56 -11.55 -13.17
CA GLY A 62 -19.34 -10.43 -13.72
C GLY A 62 -19.54 -9.21 -12.80
N TRP A 63 -19.41 -9.38 -11.49
CA TRP A 63 -19.45 -8.28 -10.52
C TRP A 63 -18.13 -7.49 -10.46
N ALA A 64 -17.01 -8.12 -10.81
CA ALA A 64 -15.66 -7.60 -10.64
C ALA A 64 -15.25 -6.77 -11.87
N SER A 65 -15.70 -5.52 -11.91
CA SER A 65 -15.39 -4.60 -13.00
C SER A 65 -14.07 -3.84 -12.81
N GLY A 66 -13.45 -3.40 -13.91
CA GLY A 66 -12.29 -2.50 -13.87
C GLY A 66 -12.60 -1.16 -13.20
N LYS A 67 -13.85 -0.68 -13.28
CA LYS A 67 -14.29 0.54 -12.58
C LYS A 67 -14.32 0.33 -11.06
N LEU A 68 -14.87 -0.79 -10.61
CA LEU A 68 -14.85 -1.17 -9.19
C LEU A 68 -13.41 -1.22 -8.66
N LEU A 69 -12.50 -1.85 -9.41
CA LEU A 69 -11.08 -1.89 -9.07
C LEU A 69 -10.47 -0.49 -8.99
N ALA A 70 -10.75 0.37 -9.96
CA ALA A 70 -10.23 1.75 -9.97
C ALA A 70 -10.70 2.54 -8.74
N ASP A 71 -11.97 2.42 -8.36
CA ASP A 71 -12.53 3.10 -7.18
C ASP A 71 -11.95 2.55 -5.87
N CYS A 72 -11.81 1.21 -5.77
CA CYS A 72 -11.16 0.57 -4.64
C CYS A 72 -9.69 0.98 -4.52
N TRP A 73 -8.98 1.09 -5.65
CA TRP A 73 -7.58 1.51 -5.70
C TRP A 73 -7.41 2.96 -5.26
N ARG A 74 -8.24 3.89 -5.77
CA ARG A 74 -8.22 5.30 -5.34
C ARG A 74 -8.45 5.41 -3.83
N TRP A 75 -9.42 4.69 -3.30
CA TRP A 75 -9.65 4.63 -1.85
C TRP A 75 -8.44 4.06 -1.11
N ALA A 76 -7.86 2.97 -1.60
CA ALA A 76 -6.69 2.35 -0.97
C ALA A 76 -5.49 3.30 -0.91
N VAL A 77 -5.26 4.08 -1.97
CA VAL A 77 -4.16 5.07 -2.03
C VAL A 77 -4.31 6.15 -0.97
N THR A 78 -5.52 6.61 -0.65
CA THR A 78 -5.73 7.61 0.41
C THR A 78 -5.57 7.05 1.83
N HIS A 79 -5.45 5.73 1.98
CA HIS A 79 -5.27 5.05 3.26
C HIS A 79 -3.92 4.33 3.36
N ALA A 80 -3.08 4.47 2.34
CA ALA A 80 -1.75 3.89 2.33
C ALA A 80 -0.78 4.85 3.03
N GLU A 81 -0.18 4.37 4.12
CA GLU A 81 0.87 5.08 4.84
C GLU A 81 2.12 4.22 4.87
N GLN A 82 3.27 4.83 4.58
CA GLN A 82 4.56 4.19 4.73
C GLN A 82 5.42 5.05 5.65
N PRO A 83 5.94 4.50 6.76
CA PRO A 83 6.89 5.22 7.60
C PRO A 83 8.08 5.68 6.77
N CYS A 84 8.32 7.00 6.75
CA CYS A 84 9.51 7.55 6.11
C CYS A 84 10.70 7.34 7.07
N PRO A 85 11.75 6.61 6.65
CA PRO A 85 12.97 6.53 7.44
C PRO A 85 13.50 7.95 7.68
N ASN A 86 13.89 8.26 8.91
CA ASN A 86 14.53 9.55 9.19
C ASN A 86 15.85 9.59 8.39
N PRO A 87 16.01 10.51 7.43
CA PRO A 87 17.21 10.55 6.57
C PRO A 87 18.48 10.90 7.36
N ARG A 88 18.34 11.40 8.59
CA ARG A 88 19.45 11.68 9.51
C ARG A 88 19.65 10.63 10.59
N ALA A 89 18.73 9.66 10.73
CA ALA A 89 18.98 8.52 11.59
C ALA A 89 19.92 7.58 10.83
N ALA A 90 21.18 7.48 11.28
CA ALA A 90 22.04 6.40 10.82
C ALA A 90 21.25 5.09 10.94
N ILE A 91 21.11 4.36 9.85
CA ILE A 91 20.59 2.99 9.88
C ILE A 91 21.62 2.22 10.69
N CYS A 92 21.38 2.03 11.98
CA CYS A 92 22.20 1.14 12.78
C CYS A 92 21.85 -0.28 12.32
N PRO A 93 22.75 -1.01 11.62
CA PRO A 93 22.46 -2.36 11.21
C PRO A 93 22.28 -3.19 12.48
N ARG A 94 21.05 -3.64 12.72
CA ARG A 94 20.61 -4.36 13.92
C ARG A 94 21.26 -5.75 14.09
N THR A 95 22.28 -6.06 13.30
CA THR A 95 23.00 -7.33 13.19
C THR A 95 24.46 -7.27 13.64
N LEU A 96 25.00 -6.13 14.07
CA LEU A 96 26.29 -6.12 14.79
C LEU A 96 26.04 -6.33 16.28
N THR A 97 26.21 -7.56 16.73
CA THR A 97 26.01 -8.09 18.10
C THR A 97 26.92 -7.47 19.16
N ARG A 98 27.49 -6.28 18.93
CA ARG A 98 28.42 -5.65 19.87
C ARG A 98 28.46 -4.13 19.69
N CYS A 99 27.55 -3.45 20.38
CA CYS A 99 27.65 -2.02 20.63
C CYS A 99 28.51 -1.81 21.89
N PRO A 100 29.63 -1.05 21.85
CA PRO A 100 30.36 -0.70 23.06
C PRO A 100 29.48 0.19 23.94
N ARG A 101 29.22 -0.26 25.17
CA ARG A 101 28.42 0.44 26.17
C ARG A 101 29.02 1.82 26.45
N SER A 102 28.47 2.89 25.88
CA SER A 102 28.55 4.25 26.44
C SER A 102 27.83 5.26 25.52
N SER A 103 26.49 5.21 25.48
CA SER A 103 25.69 6.43 25.29
C SER A 103 24.22 6.07 25.46
N THR A 104 23.67 6.47 26.60
CA THR A 104 22.25 6.40 26.88
C THR A 104 21.53 7.41 26.00
N VAL A 105 21.04 7.00 24.82
CA VAL A 105 20.01 7.76 24.10
C VAL A 105 18.69 7.05 24.33
N ALA A 106 17.90 7.61 25.24
CA ALA A 106 16.54 7.16 25.51
C ALA A 106 15.68 7.43 24.26
N CYS A 107 15.35 6.37 23.51
CA CYS A 107 14.30 6.40 22.50
C CYS A 107 12.94 6.56 23.19
N SER A 108 12.47 7.79 23.34
CA SER A 108 11.06 8.03 23.65
C SER A 108 10.23 7.77 22.40
N GLY A 109 9.60 6.58 22.37
CA GLY A 109 8.68 6.20 21.32
C GLY A 109 7.39 7.01 21.38
N ARG A 110 7.25 8.01 20.51
CA ARG A 110 5.97 8.53 20.01
C ARG A 110 6.22 9.58 18.92
N ASN A 111 6.34 9.13 17.67
CA ASN A 111 6.27 10.04 16.52
C ASN A 111 5.03 9.72 15.69
N THR A 112 3.86 10.02 16.24
CA THR A 112 2.63 10.21 15.46
C THR A 112 2.62 11.67 15.02
N VAL A 113 3.06 11.96 13.79
CA VAL A 113 2.89 13.30 13.23
C VAL A 113 1.53 13.36 12.57
N GLN A 114 0.51 13.80 13.32
CA GLN A 114 -0.79 14.13 12.74
C GLN A 114 -0.66 15.43 11.95
N HIS A 115 -0.52 15.35 10.62
CA HIS A 115 -0.69 16.52 9.77
C HIS A 115 -2.18 16.83 9.60
N ARG A 116 -2.68 17.74 10.44
CA ARG A 116 -3.98 18.42 10.27
C ARG A 116 -3.94 19.23 8.97
N TRP A 117 -4.60 18.74 7.92
CA TRP A 117 -4.85 19.48 6.69
C TRP A 117 -5.81 20.65 6.96
N THR A 118 -5.31 21.86 7.16
CA THR A 118 -6.13 23.06 7.02
C THR A 118 -6.31 23.35 5.54
N ARG A 119 -7.51 23.07 5.02
CA ARG A 119 -7.98 23.57 3.71
C ARG A 119 -7.90 25.10 3.73
N SER A 120 -6.91 25.71 3.06
CA SER A 120 -7.04 27.10 2.68
C SER A 120 -7.90 27.18 1.42
N ARG A 121 -8.99 27.94 1.52
CA ARG A 121 -9.82 28.31 0.39
C ARG A 121 -9.16 29.44 -0.40
N ARG A 122 -9.48 29.43 -1.70
CA ARG A 122 -9.27 30.43 -2.75
C ARG A 122 -7.94 30.34 -3.48
#